data_AF-B8F1S7-F1
#
_entry.id   AF-B8F1S7-F1
#
_cell.length_a   1.000
_cell.length_b   1.000
_cell.length_c   1.000
_cell.angle_alpha   90.00
_cell.angle_beta   90.00
_cell.angle_gamma   90.00
#
_symmetry.space_group_name_H-M   'P 1'
#
loop_
_entity.id
_entity.type
_entity.pdbx_description
1 polymer ?
#
loop_
_entity_poly.entity_id
_entity_poly.type
_entity_poly.pdbx_seq_one_letter_code
_entity_poly.pdbx_strand_id
1 'polypeptide(L)'
;MNKVLIFNNDPMITFIIGALGTTMLICLITIFIIYTIIKPNIIEKFKFLTINLQKTTKKLEEIEKRIEKLESKSQKAELDKTVKKSINLYKLKKP
;
A
#
# COMPACT_ATOMS: atom_id res chain seq x y z
N MET A 1 64.06 -24.76 10.16
CA MET A 1 62.71 -24.39 10.64
C MET A 1 61.96 -23.42 9.72
N ASN A 2 62.60 -22.41 9.09
CA ASN A 2 61.87 -21.44 8.24
C ASN A 2 61.25 -21.98 6.94
N LYS A 3 61.78 -23.04 6.34
CA LYS A 3 61.19 -23.60 5.11
C LYS A 3 59.82 -24.26 5.36
N VAL A 4 59.64 -24.92 6.51
CA VAL A 4 58.37 -25.59 6.86
C VAL A 4 57.23 -24.58 7.09
N LEU A 5 57.54 -23.40 7.63
CA LEU A 5 56.58 -22.30 7.80
C LEU A 5 56.13 -21.69 6.45
N ILE A 6 57.01 -21.64 5.45
CA ILE A 6 56.69 -21.12 4.12
C ILE A 6 55.80 -22.12 3.35
N PHE A 7 56.11 -23.41 3.41
CA PHE A 7 55.32 -24.46 2.73
C PHE A 7 53.90 -24.65 3.29
N ASN A 8 53.66 -24.35 4.58
CA ASN A 8 52.33 -24.44 5.18
C ASN A 8 51.48 -23.18 4.97
N ASN A 9 52.09 -22.02 4.74
CA ASN A 9 51.38 -20.76 4.57
C ASN A 9 50.84 -20.57 3.14
N ASP A 10 51.57 -20.98 2.11
CA ASP A 10 51.10 -20.86 0.71
C ASP A 10 49.73 -21.54 0.45
N PRO A 11 49.50 -22.82 0.82
CA PRO A 11 48.20 -23.45 0.60
C PRO A 11 47.10 -22.80 1.45
N MET A 12 47.42 -22.29 2.65
CA MET A 12 46.46 -21.63 3.54
C MET A 12 46.04 -20.26 3.00
N ILE A 13 46.97 -19.48 2.46
CA ILE A 13 46.69 -18.20 1.79
C ILE A 13 45.85 -18.43 0.54
N THR A 14 46.20 -19.44 -0.26
CA THR A 14 45.44 -19.80 -1.48
C THR A 14 44.01 -20.23 -1.14
N PHE A 15 43.82 -20.96 -0.03
CA PHE A 15 42.49 -21.32 0.47
C PHE A 15 41.67 -20.11 0.93
N ILE A 16 42.29 -19.16 1.65
CA ILE A 16 41.62 -17.93 2.10
C ILE A 16 41.20 -17.06 0.90
N ILE A 17 42.07 -16.90 -0.10
CA ILE A 17 41.76 -16.16 -1.33
C ILE A 17 40.64 -16.86 -2.10
N GLY A 18 40.67 -18.20 -2.20
CA GLY A 18 39.60 -18.99 -2.80
C GLY A 18 38.27 -18.82 -2.07
N ALA A 19 38.28 -18.88 -0.74
CA ALA A 19 37.09 -18.69 0.08
C ALA A 19 36.49 -17.27 -0.08
N LEU A 20 37.33 -16.24 -0.11
CA LEU A 20 36.93 -14.85 -0.35
C LEU A 20 36.34 -14.67 -1.76
N GLY A 21 36.94 -15.27 -2.79
CA GLY A 21 36.41 -15.22 -4.15
C GLY A 21 35.05 -15.90 -4.27
N THR A 22 34.90 -17.07 -3.64
CA THR A 22 33.65 -17.84 -3.68
C THR A 22 32.53 -17.13 -2.93
N THR A 23 32.82 -16.55 -1.75
CA THR A 23 31.84 -15.75 -0.99
C THR A 23 31.41 -14.50 -1.74
N MET A 24 32.33 -13.81 -2.42
CA MET A 24 31.99 -12.65 -3.23
C MET A 24 31.07 -13.03 -4.40
N LEU A 25 31.33 -14.17 -5.05
CA LEU A 25 30.51 -14.70 -6.13
C LEU A 25 29.08 -15.04 -5.66
N ILE A 26 28.96 -15.70 -4.51
CA ILE A 26 27.66 -16.02 -3.88
C ILE A 26 26.90 -14.73 -3.55
N CYS A 27 27.57 -13.71 -3.02
CA CYS A 27 26.96 -12.41 -2.75
C CYS A 27 26.39 -11.77 -4.04
N LEU A 28 27.15 -11.79 -5.14
CA LEU A 28 26.70 -11.23 -6.42
C LEU A 28 25.47 -11.97 -6.99
N ILE A 29 25.47 -13.30 -6.93
CA ILE A 29 24.32 -14.12 -7.35
C ILE A 29 23.08 -13.79 -6.49
N THR A 30 23.27 -13.62 -5.19
CA THR A 30 22.18 -13.29 -4.27
C THR A 30 21.57 -11.92 -4.60
N ILE A 31 22.39 -10.91 -4.85
CA ILE A 31 21.95 -9.57 -5.27
C ILE A 31 21.20 -9.66 -6.60
N PHE A 32 21.71 -10.43 -7.57
CA PHE A 32 21.07 -10.63 -8.86
C PHE A 32 19.68 -11.26 -8.72
N ILE A 33 19.52 -12.29 -7.89
CA ILE A 33 18.23 -12.93 -7.60
C ILE A 33 17.24 -11.91 -6.98
N ILE A 34 17.70 -11.13 -6.00
CA ILE A 34 16.85 -10.11 -5.36
C ILE A 34 16.37 -9.08 -6.39
N TYR A 35 17.27 -8.60 -7.24
CA TYR A 35 16.95 -7.57 -8.23
C TYR A 35 16.05 -8.10 -9.36
N THR A 36 16.28 -9.34 -9.79
CA THR A 36 15.60 -9.92 -10.97
C THR A 36 14.27 -10.54 -10.62
N ILE A 37 14.13 -11.18 -9.45
CA ILE A 37 12.93 -11.94 -9.09
C ILE A 37 12.12 -11.20 -8.03
N ILE A 38 12.77 -10.77 -6.95
CA ILE A 38 12.04 -10.23 -5.79
C ILE A 38 11.51 -8.82 -6.09
N LYS A 39 12.34 -7.94 -6.64
CA LYS A 39 11.95 -6.55 -6.96
C LYS A 39 10.71 -6.46 -7.87
N PRO A 40 10.62 -7.13 -9.04
CA PRO A 40 9.43 -7.04 -9.88
C PRO A 40 8.19 -7.65 -9.22
N ASN A 41 8.32 -8.79 -8.54
CA ASN A 41 7.19 -9.46 -7.89
C ASN A 41 6.60 -8.61 -6.74
N ILE A 42 7.45 -7.90 -5.99
CA ILE A 42 7.02 -6.92 -4.99
C ILE A 42 6.32 -5.74 -5.67
N ILE A 43 6.90 -5.16 -6.73
CA ILE A 43 6.32 -4.03 -7.44
C ILE A 43 4.94 -4.38 -8.01
N GLU A 44 4.75 -5.57 -8.58
CA GLU A 44 3.45 -6.02 -9.07
C GLU A 44 2.41 -6.12 -7.96
N LYS A 45 2.78 -6.70 -6.81
CA LYS A 45 1.89 -6.78 -5.64
C LYS A 45 1.50 -5.40 -5.12
N PHE A 46 2.47 -4.48 -5.01
CA PHE A 46 2.19 -3.11 -4.60
C PHE A 46 1.31 -2.38 -5.60
N LYS A 47 1.56 -2.54 -6.90
CA LYS A 47 0.72 -1.94 -7.96
C LYS A 47 -0.72 -2.43 -7.88
N PHE A 48 -0.93 -3.73 -7.67
CA PHE A 48 -2.26 -4.30 -7.49
C PHE A 48 -2.97 -3.72 -6.25
N LEU A 49 -2.28 -3.64 -5.11
CA LEU A 49 -2.78 -3.02 -3.88
C LEU A 49 -3.18 -1.56 -4.10
N THR A 50 -2.32 -0.76 -4.74
CA THR A 50 -2.58 0.65 -5.03
C THR A 50 -3.81 0.83 -5.92
N ILE A 51 -3.95 0.00 -6.97
CA ILE A 51 -5.14 0.04 -7.85
C ILE A 51 -6.41 -0.30 -7.07
N ASN A 52 -6.37 -1.29 -6.19
CA ASN A 52 -7.53 -1.66 -5.38
C ASN A 52 -7.88 -0.60 -4.35
N LEU A 53 -6.89 0.00 -3.69
CA LEU A 53 -7.10 1.13 -2.79
C LEU A 53 -7.74 2.29 -3.53
N GLN A 54 -7.22 2.65 -4.71
CA GLN A 54 -7.78 3.74 -5.50
C GLN A 54 -9.24 3.48 -5.94
N LYS A 55 -9.58 2.23 -6.29
CA LYS A 55 -10.97 1.83 -6.58
C LYS A 55 -11.86 1.97 -5.35
N THR A 56 -11.37 1.56 -4.17
CA THR A 56 -12.11 1.67 -2.91
C THR A 56 -12.31 3.13 -2.51
N THR A 57 -11.30 3.98 -2.64
CA THR A 57 -11.42 5.42 -2.38
C THR A 57 -12.45 6.06 -3.29
N LYS A 58 -12.45 5.74 -4.59
CA LYS A 58 -13.49 6.23 -5.52
C LYS A 58 -14.89 5.79 -5.14
N LYS A 59 -15.06 4.54 -4.69
CA LYS A 59 -16.35 4.05 -4.20
C LYS A 59 -16.79 4.78 -2.93
N LEU A 60 -15.86 5.06 -2.01
CA LEU A 60 -16.13 5.84 -0.81
C LEU A 60 -16.57 7.27 -1.15
N GLU A 61 -15.86 7.96 -2.05
CA GLU A 61 -16.27 9.29 -2.52
C GLU A 61 -17.66 9.28 -3.17
N GLU A 62 -18.00 8.22 -3.92
CA GLU A 62 -19.32 8.09 -4.51
C GLU A 62 -20.41 7.87 -3.46
N ILE A 63 -20.11 7.07 -2.42
CA ILE A 63 -21.01 6.85 -1.28
C ILE A 63 -21.21 8.15 -0.50
N GLU A 64 -20.13 8.88 -0.21
CA GLU A 64 -20.16 10.17 0.48
C GLU A 64 -21.05 11.17 -0.27
N LYS A 65 -20.86 11.31 -1.59
CA LYS A 65 -21.74 12.14 -2.44
C LYS A 65 -23.20 11.69 -2.43
N ARG A 66 -23.48 10.39 -2.31
CA ARG A 66 -24.85 9.87 -2.20
C ARG A 66 -25.45 10.20 -0.83
N ILE A 67 -24.65 10.13 0.24
CA ILE A 67 -25.06 10.49 1.59
C ILE A 67 -25.38 11.98 1.67
N GLU A 68 -24.52 12.88 1.18
CA GLU A 68 -24.80 14.32 1.14
C GLU A 68 -26.09 14.65 0.35
N LYS A 69 -26.32 13.95 -0.77
CA LYS A 69 -27.58 14.08 -1.54
C LYS A 69 -28.80 13.57 -0.77
N LEU A 70 -28.65 12.57 0.08
CA LEU A 70 -29.72 12.04 0.92
C LEU A 70 -30.00 12.97 2.10
N GLU A 71 -28.96 13.49 2.76
CA GLU A 71 -29.10 14.46 3.85
C GLU A 71 -29.77 15.75 3.37
N SER A 72 -29.34 16.30 2.23
CA SER A 72 -29.96 17.49 1.66
C SER A 72 -31.43 17.26 1.24
N LYS A 73 -31.78 16.06 0.77
CA LYS A 73 -33.17 15.66 0.53
C LYS A 73 -33.97 15.50 1.82
N SER A 74 -33.36 14.96 2.86
CA SER A 74 -33.99 14.81 4.19
C SER A 74 -34.30 16.16 4.81
N GLN A 75 -33.34 17.10 4.81
CA GLN A 75 -33.55 18.46 5.30
C GLN A 75 -34.66 19.19 4.51
N LYS A 76 -34.69 19.05 3.18
CA LYS A 76 -35.78 19.61 2.36
C LYS A 76 -37.13 18.99 2.71
N ALA A 77 -37.19 17.68 2.94
CA ALA A 77 -38.42 17.00 3.35
C ALA A 77 -38.90 17.42 4.75
N GLU A 78 -37.98 17.69 5.69
CA GLU A 78 -38.29 18.24 7.01
C GLU A 78 -38.81 19.68 6.94
N LEU A 79 -38.20 20.52 6.11
CA LEU A 79 -38.67 21.87 5.81
C LEU A 79 -40.08 21.85 5.20
N ASP A 80 -40.33 21.00 4.20
CA ASP A 80 -41.65 20.86 3.57
C ASP A 80 -42.73 20.33 4.54
N LYS A 81 -42.37 19.42 5.45
CA LYS A 81 -43.29 18.96 6.52
C LYS A 81 -43.61 20.07 7.51
N THR A 82 -42.61 20.89 7.87
CA THR A 82 -42.77 22.01 8.81
C THR A 82 -43.64 23.12 8.19
N VAL A 83 -43.44 23.43 6.92
CA VAL A 83 -44.26 24.37 6.15
C VAL A 83 -45.70 23.86 5.99
N LYS A 84 -45.91 22.57 5.70
CA LYS A 84 -47.27 22.00 5.67
C LYS A 84 -47.96 22.01 7.03
N LYS A 85 -47.23 21.79 8.13
CA LYS A 85 -47.76 21.92 9.50
C LYS A 85 -48.13 23.38 9.83
N SER A 86 -47.31 24.35 9.44
CA SER A 86 -47.58 25.77 9.72
C SER A 86 -48.77 26.31 8.93
N ILE A 87 -48.94 25.89 7.67
CA ILE A 87 -50.13 26.25 6.85
C ILE A 87 -51.41 25.66 7.47
N ASN A 88 -51.35 24.45 8.03
CA ASN A 88 -52.52 23.82 8.65
C ASN A 88 -52.93 24.51 9.96
N LEU A 89 -51.97 25.05 10.72
CA LEU A 89 -52.23 25.88 11.91
C LEU A 89 -52.84 27.25 11.58
N TYR A 90 -52.49 27.83 10.43
CA TYR A 90 -53.07 29.10 9.99
C TYR A 90 -54.54 28.98 9.57
N LYS A 91 -54.97 27.81 9.10
CA LYS A 91 -56.38 27.51 8.79
C LYS A 91 -57.23 27.26 10.04
N LEU A 92 -56.61 26.92 11.17
CA LEU A 92 -57.27 26.74 12.47
C LEU A 92 -57.46 28.05 13.25
N LYS A 93 -56.84 29.16 12.80
CA LYS A 93 -56.81 30.44 13.52
C LYS A 93 -57.36 31.61 12.68
N LYS A 94 -58.34 31.36 11.81
CA LYS A 94 -59.22 32.42 11.32
C LYS A 94 -60.58 32.27 12.02
N PRO A 95 -61.09 33.32 12.68
CA PRO A 95 -62.50 33.39 13.07
C PRO A 95 -63.40 33.40 11.82
#